data_AF-A0A7X1TL35-F1
#
_entry.id   AF-A0A7X1TL35-F1
#
_cell.length_a   1.000
_cell.length_b   1.000
_cell.length_c   1.000
_cell.angle_alpha   90.00
_cell.angle_beta   90.00
_cell.angle_gamma   90.00
#
_symmetry.space_group_name_H-M   'P 1'
#
loop_
_entity.id
_entity.type
_entity.pdbx_description
1 polymer ?
#
loop_
_entity_poly.entity_id
_entity_poly.type
_entity_poly.pdbx_seq_one_letter_code
_entity_poly.pdbx_strand_id
1 'polypeptide(L)'
;MGASRAAARGLLGVVRDVQQLGPVEALRRLNLDGLAGQPAADVFVSMLEFICPPGGTVDEAIARQAMLETIGDLAEGDAGSFDSLTREQLQDFFLDFIVRSIEGRVMADIGKRGITLPDDVDAVQDTQDQLHDFVDGATRGQLAGRLDGLERLSDRELDTVVSQIYETAFDLVAAAGEAAS
;
A
#
# COMPACT_ATOMS: atom_id res chain seq x y z
N MET A 1 -3.78 11.69 3.94
CA MET A 1 -4.04 10.25 3.76
C MET A 1 -5.52 9.89 3.86
N GLY A 2 -6.44 10.69 3.31
CA GLY A 2 -7.84 10.30 3.21
C GLY A 2 -8.09 9.30 2.07
N ALA A 3 -7.53 9.58 0.90
CA ALA A 3 -7.66 8.75 -0.30
C ALA A 3 -6.88 7.45 -0.18
N SER A 4 -5.62 7.49 0.30
CA SER A 4 -4.81 6.28 0.52
C SER A 4 -5.48 5.31 1.50
N ARG A 5 -6.11 5.82 2.56
CA ARG A 5 -6.88 4.99 3.51
C ARG A 5 -8.18 4.45 2.90
N ALA A 6 -8.86 5.24 2.06
CA ALA A 6 -10.02 4.74 1.33
C ALA A 6 -9.64 3.58 0.39
N ALA A 7 -8.56 3.73 -0.38
CA ALA A 7 -8.00 2.69 -1.23
C ALA A 7 -7.57 1.45 -0.43
N ALA A 8 -6.89 1.65 0.71
CA ALA A 8 -6.52 0.57 1.63
C ALA A 8 -7.73 -0.25 2.09
N ARG A 9 -8.82 0.40 2.49
CA ARG A 9 -10.06 -0.29 2.87
C ARG A 9 -10.69 -1.04 1.69
N GLY A 10 -10.68 -0.43 0.51
CA GLY A 10 -11.15 -1.07 -0.72
C GLY A 10 -10.37 -2.35 -1.04
N LEU A 11 -9.05 -2.27 -1.03
CA LEU A 11 -8.16 -3.42 -1.27
C LEU A 11 -8.33 -4.49 -0.17
N LEU A 12 -8.42 -4.10 1.10
CA LEU A 12 -8.70 -5.02 2.20
C LEU A 12 -10.05 -5.75 2.00
N GLY A 13 -11.06 -5.04 1.50
CA GLY A 13 -12.34 -5.62 1.11
C GLY A 13 -12.22 -6.68 0.01
N VAL A 14 -11.39 -6.45 -1.01
CA VAL A 14 -11.09 -7.46 -2.04
C VAL A 14 -10.40 -8.66 -1.44
N VAL A 15 -9.35 -8.47 -0.64
CA VAL A 15 -8.62 -9.56 0.02
C VAL A 15 -9.55 -10.40 0.90
N ARG A 16 -10.47 -9.76 1.63
CA ARG A 16 -11.53 -10.41 2.40
C ARG A 16 -12.46 -11.26 1.54
N ASP A 17 -12.98 -10.68 0.47
CA ASP A 17 -13.93 -11.36 -0.40
C ASP A 17 -13.27 -12.58 -1.07
N VAL A 18 -12.00 -12.47 -1.49
CA VAL A 18 -11.24 -13.60 -2.03
C VAL A 18 -11.07 -14.69 -0.97
N GLN A 19 -10.71 -14.35 0.27
CA GLN A 19 -10.50 -15.34 1.34
C GLN A 19 -11.80 -16.01 1.81
N GLN A 20 -12.93 -15.29 1.81
CA GLN A 20 -14.21 -15.80 2.32
C GLN A 20 -15.06 -16.51 1.26
N LEU A 21 -15.02 -16.04 0.01
CA LEU A 21 -15.93 -16.46 -1.06
C LEU A 21 -15.20 -17.16 -2.21
N GLY A 22 -13.87 -16.98 -2.28
CA GLY A 22 -13.05 -17.42 -3.39
C GLY A 22 -12.88 -16.33 -4.47
N PRO A 23 -11.80 -16.41 -5.27
CA PRO A 23 -11.40 -15.37 -6.22
C PRO A 23 -12.45 -15.11 -7.31
N VAL A 24 -13.08 -16.16 -7.83
CA VAL A 24 -14.10 -16.04 -8.89
C VAL A 24 -15.35 -15.30 -8.41
N GLU A 25 -15.82 -15.58 -7.20
CA GLU A 25 -17.01 -14.91 -6.65
C GLU A 25 -16.69 -13.46 -6.25
N ALA A 26 -15.48 -13.20 -5.74
CA ALA A 26 -15.01 -11.84 -5.48
C ALA A 26 -14.99 -10.99 -6.77
N LEU A 27 -14.50 -11.55 -7.89
CA LEU A 27 -14.54 -10.88 -9.20
C LEU A 27 -15.98 -10.62 -9.67
N ARG A 28 -16.90 -11.58 -9.48
CA ARG A 28 -18.30 -11.41 -9.84
C ARG A 28 -18.96 -10.23 -9.08
N ARG A 29 -18.66 -10.06 -7.79
CA ARG A 29 -19.18 -8.92 -7.00
C ARG A 29 -18.74 -7.56 -7.54
N LEU A 30 -17.58 -7.51 -8.16
CA LEU A 30 -17.02 -6.32 -8.78
C LEU A 30 -17.44 -6.16 -10.25
N ASN A 31 -18.27 -7.05 -10.79
CA ASN A 31 -18.61 -7.16 -12.22
C ASN A 31 -17.37 -7.38 -13.11
N LEU A 32 -16.40 -8.16 -12.61
CA LEU A 32 -15.14 -8.52 -13.27
C LEU A 32 -15.06 -10.03 -13.55
N ASP A 33 -16.19 -10.73 -13.63
CA ASP A 33 -16.23 -12.19 -13.83
C ASP A 33 -15.57 -12.65 -15.15
N GLY A 34 -15.52 -11.78 -16.16
CA GLY A 34 -14.80 -12.02 -17.41
C GLY A 34 -13.27 -12.08 -17.27
N LEU A 35 -12.72 -11.72 -16.10
CA LEU A 35 -11.28 -11.77 -15.81
C LEU A 35 -10.86 -13.03 -15.03
N ALA A 36 -11.77 -13.99 -14.82
CA ALA A 36 -11.40 -15.26 -14.20
C ALA A 36 -10.31 -15.98 -15.01
N GLY A 37 -9.27 -16.49 -14.34
CA GLY A 37 -8.13 -17.15 -15.00
C GLY A 37 -7.12 -16.20 -15.64
N GLN A 38 -7.33 -14.87 -15.60
CA GLN A 38 -6.37 -13.90 -16.14
C GLN A 38 -5.18 -13.71 -15.20
N PRO A 39 -4.03 -13.21 -15.71
CA PRO A 39 -2.88 -12.88 -14.87
C PRO A 39 -3.26 -11.95 -13.72
N ALA A 40 -2.69 -12.20 -12.53
CA ALA A 40 -3.00 -11.44 -11.34
C ALA A 40 -2.80 -9.92 -11.52
N ALA A 41 -1.70 -9.54 -12.16
CA ALA A 41 -1.40 -8.13 -12.48
C ALA A 41 -2.51 -7.47 -13.31
N ASP A 42 -2.98 -8.12 -14.39
CA ASP A 42 -4.04 -7.59 -15.26
C ASP A 42 -5.37 -7.40 -14.51
N VAL A 43 -5.67 -8.32 -13.59
CA VAL A 43 -6.83 -8.22 -12.72
C VAL A 43 -6.73 -7.03 -11.78
N PHE A 44 -5.59 -6.85 -11.09
CA PHE A 44 -5.39 -5.70 -10.20
C PHE A 44 -5.36 -4.37 -10.96
N VAL A 45 -4.81 -4.31 -12.18
CA VAL A 45 -4.91 -3.14 -13.07
C VAL A 45 -6.37 -2.82 -13.37
N SER A 46 -7.20 -3.83 -13.61
CA SER A 46 -8.63 -3.63 -13.86
C SER A 46 -9.38 -3.13 -12.62
N MET A 47 -8.93 -3.51 -11.42
CA MET A 47 -9.48 -3.02 -10.15
C MET A 47 -9.03 -1.60 -9.79
N LEU A 48 -7.93 -1.12 -10.38
CA LEU A 48 -7.29 0.16 -10.06
C LEU A 48 -8.26 1.34 -10.09
N GLU A 49 -9.10 1.45 -11.11
CA GLU A 49 -10.04 2.57 -11.28
C GLU A 49 -11.16 2.58 -10.23
N PHE A 50 -11.43 1.42 -9.59
CA PHE A 50 -12.42 1.31 -8.53
C PHE A 50 -11.81 1.56 -7.15
N ILE A 51 -10.57 1.10 -6.92
CA ILE A 51 -9.89 1.22 -5.63
C ILE A 51 -9.19 2.56 -5.48
N CYS A 52 -8.54 3.05 -6.54
CA CYS A 52 -7.76 4.29 -6.58
C CYS A 52 -8.25 5.21 -7.71
N PRO A 53 -9.50 5.73 -7.63
CA PRO A 53 -10.05 6.58 -8.68
C PRO A 53 -9.22 7.88 -8.83
N PRO A 54 -9.08 8.41 -10.06
CA PRO A 54 -8.41 9.68 -10.28
C PRO A 54 -9.30 10.84 -9.80
N GLY A 55 -8.85 11.62 -8.80
CA GLY A 55 -9.58 12.80 -8.30
C GLY A 55 -8.77 14.11 -8.28
N GLY A 56 -7.51 14.07 -8.71
CA GLY A 56 -6.64 15.24 -8.86
C GLY A 56 -5.95 15.73 -7.59
N THR A 57 -6.16 15.08 -6.43
CA THR A 57 -5.42 15.39 -5.20
C THR A 57 -4.08 14.66 -5.13
N VAL A 58 -3.12 15.23 -4.40
CA VAL A 58 -1.82 14.60 -4.14
C VAL A 58 -1.99 13.23 -3.47
N ASP A 59 -2.96 13.10 -2.56
CA ASP A 59 -3.19 11.87 -1.82
C ASP A 59 -3.74 10.74 -2.71
N GLU A 60 -4.59 11.07 -3.68
CA GLU A 60 -5.06 10.11 -4.69
C GLU A 60 -3.93 9.72 -5.65
N ALA A 61 -3.09 10.67 -6.05
CA ALA A 61 -1.92 10.38 -6.88
C ALA A 61 -0.97 9.40 -6.16
N ILE A 62 -0.71 9.61 -4.86
CA ILE A 62 0.07 8.70 -4.02
C ILE A 62 -0.57 7.32 -3.99
N ALA A 63 -1.87 7.22 -3.68
CA ALA A 63 -2.56 5.93 -3.60
C ALA A 63 -2.52 5.18 -4.94
N ARG A 64 -2.69 5.90 -6.05
CA ARG A 64 -2.66 5.33 -7.39
C ARG A 64 -1.25 4.87 -7.79
N GLN A 65 -0.23 5.65 -7.45
CA GLN A 65 1.17 5.29 -7.70
C GLN A 65 1.57 4.07 -6.87
N ALA A 66 1.25 4.06 -5.57
CA ALA A 66 1.50 2.91 -4.70
C ALA A 66 0.90 1.62 -5.26
N MET A 67 -0.36 1.66 -5.70
CA MET A 67 -1.01 0.50 -6.31
C MET A 67 -0.31 0.05 -7.60
N LEU A 68 0.07 0.98 -8.48
CA LEU A 68 0.77 0.64 -9.73
C LEU A 68 2.15 0.01 -9.48
N GLU A 69 2.89 0.52 -8.51
CA GLU A 69 4.20 -0.04 -8.13
C GLU A 69 4.04 -1.45 -7.55
N THR A 70 3.06 -1.67 -6.66
CA THR A 70 2.77 -3.01 -6.13
C THR A 70 2.35 -3.99 -7.23
N ILE A 71 1.55 -3.54 -8.21
CA ILE A 71 1.21 -4.34 -9.39
C ILE A 71 2.46 -4.66 -10.22
N GLY A 72 3.38 -3.70 -10.35
CA GLY A 72 4.65 -3.88 -11.02
C GLY A 72 5.47 -4.99 -10.39
N ASP A 73 5.68 -4.95 -9.08
CA ASP A 73 6.41 -5.99 -8.35
C ASP A 73 5.75 -7.36 -8.50
N LEU A 74 4.41 -7.41 -8.43
CA LEU A 74 3.65 -8.64 -8.61
C LEU A 74 3.84 -9.23 -10.01
N ALA A 75 3.94 -8.38 -11.04
CA ALA A 75 4.14 -8.79 -12.43
C ALA A 75 5.58 -9.22 -12.71
N GLU A 76 6.55 -8.64 -12.02
CA GLU A 76 7.95 -9.08 -12.03
C GLU A 76 8.12 -10.41 -11.27
N GLY A 77 7.26 -10.66 -10.27
CA GLY A 77 7.11 -11.94 -9.60
C GLY A 77 6.34 -12.98 -10.43
N ASP A 78 6.59 -14.27 -10.19
CA ASP A 78 5.87 -15.38 -10.83
C ASP A 78 4.53 -15.64 -10.11
N ALA A 79 3.67 -14.62 -10.03
CA ALA A 79 2.42 -14.65 -9.28
C ALA A 79 1.30 -15.46 -9.97
N GLY A 80 1.46 -15.79 -11.26
CA GLY A 80 0.49 -16.57 -12.03
C GLY A 80 -0.86 -15.88 -12.23
N SER A 81 -1.92 -16.68 -12.28
CA SER A 81 -3.31 -16.20 -12.42
C SER A 81 -3.88 -15.67 -11.11
N PHE A 82 -4.84 -14.74 -11.18
CA PHE A 82 -5.46 -14.18 -9.97
C PHE A 82 -6.10 -15.23 -9.06
N ASP A 83 -6.71 -16.27 -9.64
CA ASP A 83 -7.36 -17.36 -8.92
C ASP A 83 -6.38 -18.36 -8.28
N SER A 84 -5.10 -18.31 -8.65
CA SER A 84 -4.04 -19.12 -8.05
C SER A 84 -3.27 -18.41 -6.94
N LEU A 85 -3.54 -17.13 -6.70
CA LEU A 85 -2.83 -16.38 -5.65
C LEU A 85 -3.04 -17.04 -4.29
N THR A 86 -1.95 -17.32 -3.59
CA THR A 86 -2.03 -17.83 -2.23
C THR A 86 -2.51 -16.74 -1.29
N ARG A 87 -2.91 -17.16 -0.08
CA ARG A 87 -3.27 -16.22 0.97
C ARG A 87 -2.11 -15.26 1.21
N GLU A 88 -0.91 -15.80 1.40
CA GLU A 88 0.31 -15.06 1.68
C GLU A 88 0.60 -14.02 0.59
N GLN A 89 0.48 -14.39 -0.69
CA GLN A 89 0.69 -13.46 -1.81
C GLN A 89 -0.31 -12.28 -1.80
N LEU A 90 -1.59 -12.54 -1.50
CA LEU A 90 -2.60 -11.48 -1.37
C LEU A 90 -2.34 -10.57 -0.16
N GLN A 91 -1.81 -11.14 0.92
CA GLN A 91 -1.45 -10.39 2.12
C GLN A 91 -0.23 -9.52 1.88
N ASP A 92 0.83 -10.06 1.29
CA ASP A 92 2.03 -9.32 0.92
C ASP A 92 1.68 -8.17 -0.03
N PHE A 93 0.90 -8.43 -1.07
CA PHE A 93 0.39 -7.39 -1.97
C PHE A 93 -0.32 -6.25 -1.21
N PHE A 94 -1.18 -6.60 -0.24
CA PHE A 94 -1.86 -5.60 0.57
C PHE A 94 -0.89 -4.79 1.45
N LEU A 95 0.09 -5.44 2.10
CA LEU A 95 1.07 -4.76 2.95
C LEU A 95 1.98 -3.85 2.12
N ASP A 96 2.46 -4.31 0.98
CA ASP A 96 3.32 -3.54 0.08
C ASP A 96 2.61 -2.27 -0.39
N PHE A 97 1.32 -2.36 -0.71
CA PHE A 97 0.50 -1.18 -1.02
C PHE A 97 0.44 -0.17 0.14
N ILE A 98 0.29 -0.65 1.39
CA ILE A 98 0.26 0.22 2.58
C ILE A 98 1.61 0.91 2.78
N VAL A 99 2.71 0.16 2.69
CA VAL A 99 4.08 0.66 2.84
C VAL A 99 4.32 1.81 1.85
N ARG A 100 4.13 1.54 0.55
CA ARG A 100 4.31 2.53 -0.52
C ARG A 100 3.41 3.75 -0.36
N SER A 101 2.16 3.55 0.10
CA SER A 101 1.22 4.64 0.37
C SER A 101 1.69 5.56 1.52
N ILE A 102 2.27 4.99 2.57
CA ILE A 102 2.79 5.75 3.72
C ILE A 102 4.04 6.51 3.31
N GLU A 103 4.99 5.86 2.63
CA GLU A 103 6.23 6.48 2.14
C GLU A 103 5.94 7.65 1.21
N GLY A 104 5.11 7.43 0.19
CA GLY A 104 4.72 8.47 -0.76
C GLY A 104 4.07 9.67 -0.07
N ARG A 105 3.32 9.43 1.02
CA ARG A 105 2.76 10.50 1.83
C ARG A 105 3.83 11.26 2.62
N VAL A 106 4.70 10.55 3.31
CA VAL A 106 5.78 11.16 4.10
C VAL A 106 6.61 12.07 3.19
N MET A 107 7.03 11.56 2.03
CA MET A 107 7.80 12.31 1.03
C MET A 107 7.04 13.55 0.53
N ALA A 108 5.75 13.42 0.22
CA ALA A 108 4.94 14.56 -0.21
C ALA A 108 4.79 15.64 0.88
N ASP A 109 4.63 15.25 2.14
CA ASP A 109 4.46 16.18 3.25
C ASP A 109 5.78 16.85 3.67
N ILE A 110 6.93 16.19 3.54
CA ILE A 110 8.27 16.78 3.71
C ILE A 110 8.44 17.91 2.70
N GLY A 111 8.21 17.62 1.40
CA GLY A 111 8.31 18.62 0.34
C GLY A 111 7.35 19.80 0.53
N LYS A 112 6.11 19.51 0.99
CA LYS A 112 5.12 20.55 1.28
C LYS A 112 5.47 21.42 2.50
N ARG A 113 6.08 20.84 3.54
CA ARG A 113 6.45 21.52 4.78
C ARG A 113 7.76 22.28 4.68
N GLY A 114 8.47 22.18 3.55
CA GLY A 114 9.74 22.87 3.33
C GLY A 114 10.86 22.32 4.20
N ILE A 115 10.74 21.07 4.65
CA ILE A 115 11.83 20.37 5.32
C ILE A 115 12.90 20.12 4.25
N THR A 116 14.08 20.72 4.45
CA THR A 116 15.18 20.61 3.52
C THR A 116 15.88 19.28 3.78
N LEU A 117 15.92 18.43 2.76
CA LEU A 117 16.73 17.22 2.79
C LEU A 117 18.20 17.57 2.57
N PRO A 118 19.15 16.72 2.99
CA PRO A 118 20.56 16.93 2.68
C PRO A 118 20.80 17.19 1.18
N ASP A 119 21.76 18.06 0.85
CA ASP A 119 22.18 18.28 -0.55
C ASP A 119 23.00 17.09 -1.11
N ASP A 120 23.37 16.14 -0.24
CA ASP A 120 24.10 14.93 -0.58
C ASP A 120 23.15 13.81 -0.97
N VAL A 121 23.36 13.27 -2.18
CA VAL A 121 22.53 12.20 -2.74
C VAL A 121 22.61 10.94 -1.87
N ASP A 122 23.79 10.62 -1.34
CA ASP A 122 23.99 9.44 -0.50
C ASP A 122 23.18 9.58 0.81
N ALA A 123 23.22 10.76 1.44
CA ALA A 123 22.42 11.04 2.65
C ALA A 123 20.90 11.04 2.39
N VAL A 124 20.45 11.45 1.20
CA VAL A 124 19.03 11.33 0.79
C VAL A 124 18.63 9.87 0.62
N GLN A 125 19.48 9.05 -0.01
CA GLN A 125 19.26 7.61 -0.18
C GLN A 125 19.21 6.91 1.18
N ASP A 126 20.17 7.17 2.07
CA ASP A 126 20.17 6.61 3.42
C ASP A 126 18.88 6.96 4.19
N THR A 127 18.36 8.16 4.01
CA THR A 127 17.10 8.59 4.63
C THR A 127 15.89 7.85 4.04
N GLN A 128 15.88 7.62 2.72
CA GLN A 128 14.83 6.85 2.05
C GLN A 128 14.86 5.38 2.47
N ASP A 129 16.05 4.77 2.57
CA ASP A 129 16.21 3.40 3.02
C ASP A 129 15.77 3.24 4.48
N GLN A 130 16.14 4.18 5.37
CA GLN A 130 15.66 4.18 6.76
C GLN A 130 14.14 4.36 6.86
N LEU A 131 13.56 5.21 6.02
CA LEU A 131 12.11 5.37 5.94
C LEU A 131 11.46 4.05 5.51
N HIS A 132 11.99 3.40 4.47
CA HIS A 132 11.49 2.14 3.94
C HIS A 132 11.55 1.02 4.98
N ASP A 133 12.74 0.78 5.55
CA ASP A 133 12.97 -0.24 6.56
C ASP A 133 12.05 -0.05 7.78
N PHE A 134 11.87 1.21 8.21
CA PHE A 134 10.97 1.53 9.32
C PHE A 134 9.51 1.24 8.95
N VAL A 135 9.03 1.75 7.80
CA VAL A 135 7.62 1.62 7.40
C VAL A 135 7.27 0.18 7.11
N ASP A 136 8.11 -0.56 6.38
CA ASP A 136 7.93 -1.99 6.10
C ASP A 136 7.93 -2.78 7.42
N GLY A 137 8.97 -2.61 8.23
CA GLY A 137 9.10 -3.29 9.52
C GLY A 137 7.95 -3.00 10.49
N ALA A 138 7.47 -1.76 10.55
CA ALA A 138 6.34 -1.38 11.38
C ALA A 138 5.00 -1.90 10.83
N THR A 139 4.80 -1.83 9.51
CA THR A 139 3.59 -2.30 8.83
C THR A 139 3.49 -3.81 8.99
N ARG A 140 4.54 -4.55 8.63
CA ARG A 140 4.61 -5.99 8.87
C ARG A 140 4.57 -6.30 10.35
N GLY A 141 5.31 -5.64 11.24
CA GLY A 141 5.26 -5.95 12.68
C GLY A 141 3.86 -5.79 13.31
N GLN A 142 3.16 -4.70 12.99
CA GLN A 142 1.85 -4.39 13.58
C GLN A 142 0.68 -5.11 12.88
N LEU A 143 0.82 -5.41 11.58
CA LEU A 143 -0.21 -6.12 10.81
C LEU A 143 0.07 -7.62 10.71
N ALA A 144 1.31 -8.11 10.69
CA ALA A 144 1.72 -9.54 10.64
C ALA A 144 1.07 -10.40 11.71
N GLY A 145 1.13 -9.95 12.97
CA GLY A 145 0.45 -10.65 14.06
C GLY A 145 -1.09 -10.70 13.91
N ARG A 146 -1.64 -9.91 12.98
CA ARG A 146 -3.06 -9.85 12.63
C ARG A 146 -3.36 -10.46 11.25
N LEU A 147 -2.33 -10.84 10.49
CA LEU A 147 -2.43 -11.40 9.13
C LEU A 147 -3.07 -12.78 9.10
N ASP A 148 -2.91 -13.58 10.16
CA ASP A 148 -3.64 -14.87 10.34
C ASP A 148 -5.17 -14.69 10.26
N GLY A 149 -5.64 -13.45 10.38
CA GLY A 149 -6.97 -13.05 9.96
C GLY A 149 -7.02 -11.60 9.52
N LEU A 150 -6.32 -11.23 8.43
CA LEU A 150 -6.51 -9.91 7.77
C LEU A 150 -8.00 -9.62 7.53
N GLU A 151 -8.76 -10.67 7.23
CA GLU A 151 -10.20 -10.61 7.11
C GLU A 151 -10.92 -10.04 8.35
N ARG A 152 -10.35 -10.20 9.54
CA ARG A 152 -10.85 -9.72 10.83
C ARG A 152 -10.39 -8.30 11.20
N LEU A 153 -9.38 -7.75 10.51
CA LEU A 153 -8.83 -6.42 10.83
C LEU A 153 -9.82 -5.31 10.49
N SER A 154 -10.52 -4.73 11.45
CA SER A 154 -11.53 -3.70 11.14
C SER A 154 -10.94 -2.47 10.45
N ASP A 155 -11.75 -1.79 9.64
CA ASP A 155 -11.33 -0.57 8.93
C ASP A 155 -10.81 0.51 9.90
N ARG A 156 -11.42 0.60 11.09
CA ARG A 156 -10.98 1.52 12.15
C ARG A 156 -9.59 1.16 12.68
N GLU A 157 -9.32 -0.13 12.86
CA GLU A 157 -8.01 -0.60 13.31
C GLU A 157 -6.96 -0.34 12.23
N LEU A 158 -7.27 -0.62 10.97
CA LEU A 158 -6.41 -0.30 9.83
C LEU A 158 -6.07 1.20 9.80
N ASP A 159 -7.08 2.06 9.85
CA ASP A 159 -6.90 3.52 9.84
C ASP A 159 -6.02 3.99 11.01
N THR A 160 -6.18 3.38 12.19
CA THR A 160 -5.39 3.71 13.38
C THR A 160 -3.92 3.32 13.18
N VAL A 161 -3.66 2.09 12.73
CA VAL A 161 -2.30 1.58 12.50
C VAL A 161 -1.59 2.41 11.43
N VAL A 162 -2.23 2.64 10.28
CA VAL A 162 -1.66 3.45 9.18
C VAL A 162 -1.36 4.87 9.65
N SER A 163 -2.22 5.47 10.49
CA SER A 163 -1.96 6.80 11.06
C SER A 163 -0.72 6.83 11.94
N GLN A 164 -0.58 5.86 12.85
CA GLN A 164 0.52 5.80 13.81
C GLN A 164 1.87 5.58 13.10
N ILE A 165 1.90 4.69 12.11
CA ILE A 165 3.11 4.43 11.32
C ILE A 165 3.50 5.69 10.54
N TYR A 166 2.53 6.33 9.86
CA TYR A 166 2.78 7.59 9.15
C TYR A 166 3.33 8.69 10.06
N GLU A 167 2.73 8.93 11.21
CA GLU A 167 3.16 9.99 12.15
C GLU A 167 4.60 9.75 12.60
N THR A 168 4.93 8.51 12.97
CA THR A 168 6.28 8.15 13.43
C THR A 168 7.31 8.23 12.29
N ALA A 169 6.94 7.76 11.09
CA ALA A 169 7.79 7.83 9.91
C ALA A 169 8.07 9.28 9.50
N PHE A 170 7.06 10.14 9.57
CA PHE A 170 7.21 11.57 9.32
C PHE A 170 8.18 12.21 10.31
N ASP A 171 8.03 11.93 11.60
CA ASP A 171 8.91 12.49 12.64
C ASP A 171 10.36 12.02 12.47
N LEU A 172 10.57 10.75 12.08
CA LEU A 172 11.89 10.19 11.79
C LEU A 172 12.59 10.96 10.67
N VAL A 173 11.91 11.17 9.54
CA VAL A 173 12.52 11.85 8.39
C VAL A 173 12.66 13.36 8.66
N ALA A 174 11.71 13.96 9.37
CA ALA A 174 11.81 15.36 9.77
C ALA A 174 13.05 15.61 10.65
N ALA A 175 13.30 14.74 11.63
CA ALA A 175 14.49 14.82 12.48
C ALA A 175 15.80 14.66 11.70
N ALA A 176 15.82 13.75 10.72
CA ALA A 176 16.98 13.57 9.84
C ALA A 176 17.27 14.82 8.98
N GLY A 177 16.22 15.44 8.42
CA GLY A 177 16.36 16.69 7.65
C GLY A 177 16.84 17.87 8.50
N GLU A 178 16.33 18.02 9.73
CA GLU A 178 16.77 19.06 10.65
C GLU A 178 18.23 18.89 11.10
N ALA A 179 18.70 17.64 11.28
CA ALA A 179 20.08 17.36 11.68
C ALA A 179 21.11 17.62 10.58
N ALA A 180 20.68 17.64 9.31
CA ALA A 180 21.54 17.85 8.15
C ALA A 180 21.55 19.31 7.63
N SER A 181 20.68 20.17 8.17
CA SER A 181 20.56 21.61 7.83
C SER A 181 21.51 22.48 8.65
#